data_AF-A0A4R6IFR2-F1
#
_entry.id   AF-A0A4R6IFR2-F1
#
_cell.length_a   1.000
_cell.length_b   1.000
_cell.length_c   1.000
_cell.angle_alpha   90.00
_cell.angle_beta   90.00
_cell.angle_gamma   90.00
#
_symmetry.space_group_name_H-M   'P 1'
#
loop_
_entity.id
_entity.type
_entity.pdbx_description
1 polymer ?
#
loop_
_entity_poly.entity_id
_entity_poly.type
_entity_poly.pdbx_seq_one_letter_code
_entity_poly.pdbx_strand_id
1 'polypeptide(L)'
;MFRTLKHKLTITAGKKLLNSNTDLQLDTGKRILSILVGAYIFQKGAFNLTKSPILAIQELALGSVLIFNGASGINKVEQIKPKRISEVRKNQIQGNDPNEVPEFV
;
A
#
# COMPACT_ATOMS: atom_id res chain seq x y z
N MET A 1 5.82 -23.08 11.08
CA MET A 1 6.14 -21.63 11.20
C MET A 1 5.59 -20.77 10.06
N PHE A 2 5.85 -21.11 8.78
CA PHE A 2 5.36 -20.30 7.63
C PHE A 2 3.84 -20.14 7.52
N ARG A 3 3.07 -21.13 7.98
CA ARG A 3 1.59 -21.12 7.93
C ARG A 3 0.97 -20.02 8.79
N THR A 4 1.55 -19.78 9.97
CA THR A 4 1.13 -18.73 10.91
C THR A 4 1.47 -17.33 10.41
N LEU A 5 2.60 -17.19 9.72
CA LEU A 5 3.03 -15.93 9.12
C LEU A 5 2.10 -15.51 7.98
N LYS A 6 1.75 -16.45 7.09
CA LYS A 6 0.77 -16.23 6.01
C LYS A 6 -0.58 -15.75 6.56
N HIS A 7 -1.09 -16.42 7.59
CA HIS A 7 -2.39 -16.09 8.19
C HIS A 7 -2.42 -14.68 8.79
N LYS A 8 -1.37 -14.27 9.51
CA LYS A 8 -1.26 -12.91 10.06
C LYS A 8 -1.19 -11.86 8.96
N LEU A 9 -0.46 -12.13 7.88
CA LEU A 9 -0.34 -11.22 6.74
C LEU A 9 -1.67 -11.07 6.01
N THR A 10 -2.39 -12.17 5.76
CA THR A 10 -3.71 -12.17 5.12
C THR A 10 -4.75 -11.40 5.95
N ILE A 11 -4.81 -11.63 7.25
CA ILE A 11 -5.74 -10.91 8.13
C ILE A 11 -5.42 -9.42 8.17
N THR A 12 -4.14 -9.06 8.25
CA THR A 12 -3.73 -7.66 8.32
C THR A 12 -4.00 -6.93 7.00
N ALA A 13 -3.72 -7.59 5.86
CA ALA A 13 -4.04 -7.05 4.53
C ALA A 13 -5.56 -6.90 4.32
N GLY A 14 -6.35 -7.90 4.71
CA GLY A 14 -7.81 -7.85 4.62
C GLY A 14 -8.43 -6.75 5.48
N LYS A 15 -7.95 -6.58 6.72
CA LYS A 15 -8.41 -5.52 7.62
C LYS A 15 -8.06 -4.11 7.10
N LYS A 16 -6.90 -3.97 6.45
CA LYS A 16 -6.46 -2.69 5.86
C LYS A 16 -7.25 -2.34 4.58
N LEU A 17 -7.64 -3.34 3.79
CA LEU A 17 -8.52 -3.16 2.62
C LEU A 17 -9.91 -2.68 3.01
N LEU A 18 -10.51 -3.32 4.01
CA LEU A 18 -11.91 -3.09 4.39
C LEU A 18 -12.16 -1.70 5.00
N ASN A 19 -11.12 -1.04 5.54
CA ASN A 19 -11.21 0.25 6.22
C ASN A 19 -10.85 1.48 5.35
N SER A 20 -10.68 1.35 4.02
CA SER A 20 -10.28 2.46 3.14
C SER A 20 -11.47 3.07 2.36
N ASN A 21 -11.55 4.41 2.25
CA ASN A 21 -12.62 5.17 1.59
C ASN A 21 -12.62 5.03 0.05
N THR A 22 -13.80 5.14 -0.59
CA THR A 22 -14.16 4.60 -1.92
C THR A 22 -13.31 5.04 -3.13
N ASP A 23 -12.83 6.29 -3.21
CA ASP A 23 -11.90 6.71 -4.30
C ASP A 23 -10.44 6.30 -4.02
N LEU A 24 -10.10 6.16 -2.74
CA LEU A 24 -8.83 5.62 -2.25
C LEU A 24 -8.78 4.09 -2.43
N GLN A 25 -9.93 3.42 -2.53
CA GLN A 25 -10.04 1.97 -2.71
C GLN A 25 -9.54 1.50 -4.09
N LEU A 26 -9.75 2.27 -5.15
CA LEU A 26 -9.30 1.88 -6.50
C LEU A 26 -7.77 1.86 -6.60
N ASP A 27 -7.10 2.86 -6.03
CA ASP A 27 -5.64 2.91 -6.00
C ASP A 27 -5.06 1.91 -4.98
N THR A 28 -5.69 1.78 -3.81
CA THR A 28 -5.30 0.80 -2.78
C THR A 28 -5.47 -0.65 -3.28
N GLY A 29 -6.56 -0.93 -3.99
CA GLY A 29 -6.84 -2.23 -4.60
C GLY A 29 -5.82 -2.60 -5.68
N LYS A 30 -5.48 -1.67 -6.58
CA LYS A 30 -4.41 -1.86 -7.58
C LYS A 30 -3.06 -2.16 -6.94
N ARG A 31 -2.72 -1.45 -5.87
CA ARG A 31 -1.45 -1.68 -5.13
C ARG A 31 -1.42 -3.04 -4.47
N ILE A 32 -2.50 -3.45 -3.83
CA ILE A 32 -2.57 -4.77 -3.17
C ILE A 32 -2.55 -5.90 -4.19
N LEU A 33 -3.25 -5.73 -5.32
CA LEU A 33 -3.15 -6.66 -6.43
C LEU A 33 -1.71 -6.74 -6.98
N SER A 34 -1.02 -5.60 -7.13
CA SER A 34 0.39 -5.57 -7.55
C SER A 34 1.30 -6.32 -6.57
N ILE A 35 1.09 -6.16 -5.26
CA ILE A 35 1.85 -6.88 -4.23
C ILE A 35 1.57 -8.38 -4.30
N LEU A 36 0.30 -8.79 -4.43
CA LEU A 36 -0.08 -10.20 -4.49
C LEU A 36 0.47 -10.89 -5.75
N VAL A 37 0.29 -10.26 -6.92
CA VAL A 37 0.81 -10.75 -8.20
C VAL A 37 2.34 -10.77 -8.18
N GLY A 38 2.97 -9.70 -7.68
CA GLY A 38 4.43 -9.62 -7.54
C GLY A 38 4.98 -10.71 -6.63
N ALA A 39 4.35 -10.97 -5.47
CA ALA A 39 4.74 -12.04 -4.55
C ALA A 39 4.59 -13.43 -5.17
N TYR A 40 3.52 -13.66 -5.94
CA TYR A 40 3.31 -14.94 -6.64
C TYR A 40 4.39 -15.18 -7.71
N ILE A 41 4.66 -14.19 -8.55
CA ILE A 41 5.69 -14.28 -9.61
C ILE A 41 7.08 -14.44 -8.99
N PHE A 42 7.38 -13.68 -7.94
CA PHE A 42 8.65 -13.79 -7.21
C PHE A 42 8.82 -15.19 -6.61
N GLN A 43 7.78 -15.74 -5.97
CA GLN A 43 7.79 -17.10 -5.44
C GLN A 43 8.02 -18.12 -6.56
N LYS A 44 7.34 -17.98 -7.71
CA LYS A 44 7.51 -18.87 -8.87
C LYS A 44 8.94 -18.84 -9.41
N GLY A 45 9.54 -17.66 -9.54
CA GLY A 45 10.94 -17.49 -9.93
C GLY A 45 11.90 -18.15 -8.95
N ALA A 46 11.68 -17.99 -7.64
CA ALA A 46 12.49 -18.63 -6.61
C ALA A 46 12.44 -20.16 -6.68
N PHE A 47 11.27 -20.76 -6.99
CA PHE A 47 11.13 -22.21 -7.17
C PHE A 47 11.75 -22.72 -8.47
N ASN A 48 11.75 -21.92 -9.54
CA ASN A 48 12.26 -22.32 -10.86
C ASN A 48 13.76 -22.04 -11.07
N LEU A 49 14.44 -21.45 -10.08
CA LEU A 49 15.86 -21.07 -10.16
C LEU A 49 16.78 -22.24 -10.54
N THR A 50 16.44 -23.46 -10.10
CA THR A 50 17.23 -24.67 -10.36
C THR A 50 16.96 -25.30 -11.72
N LYS A 51 15.80 -25.04 -12.33
CA LYS A 51 15.39 -25.66 -13.62
C LYS A 51 15.63 -24.74 -14.81
N SER A 52 15.43 -23.45 -14.63
CA SER A 52 15.52 -22.46 -15.71
C SER A 52 16.05 -21.14 -15.16
N PRO A 53 17.37 -21.04 -14.89
CA PRO A 53 17.94 -19.93 -14.13
C PRO A 53 17.72 -18.57 -14.79
N ILE A 54 17.79 -18.49 -16.12
CA ILE A 54 17.58 -17.23 -16.87
C ILE A 54 16.13 -16.75 -16.71
N LEU A 55 15.15 -17.63 -16.93
CA LEU A 55 13.73 -17.32 -16.75
C LEU A 55 13.41 -16.99 -15.30
N ALA A 56 14.01 -17.71 -14.35
CA ALA A 56 13.81 -17.50 -12.93
C ALA A 56 14.34 -16.14 -12.46
N ILE A 57 15.48 -15.69 -12.98
CA ILE A 57 16.02 -14.34 -12.72
C ILE A 57 15.06 -13.27 -13.26
N GLN A 58 14.51 -13.47 -14.45
CA GLN A 58 13.50 -12.55 -15.01
C GLN A 58 12.24 -12.51 -14.14
N GLU A 59 11.72 -13.66 -13.71
CA GLU A 59 10.56 -13.76 -12.82
C GLU A 59 10.83 -13.10 -11.45
N LEU A 60 12.03 -13.30 -10.88
CA LEU A 60 12.44 -12.64 -9.64
C LEU A 60 12.52 -11.11 -9.79
N ALA A 61 13.10 -10.63 -10.89
CA ALA A 61 13.18 -9.20 -11.17
C ALA A 61 11.77 -8.58 -11.34
N LEU A 62 10.92 -9.20 -12.14
CA LEU A 62 9.53 -8.77 -12.36
C LEU A 62 8.72 -8.75 -11.06
N GLY A 63 8.78 -9.84 -10.28
CA GLY A 63 8.09 -9.94 -9.01
C GLY A 63 8.55 -8.87 -8.01
N SER A 64 9.87 -8.63 -7.94
CA SER A 64 10.45 -7.59 -7.07
C SER A 64 10.00 -6.19 -7.45
N VAL A 65 9.98 -5.86 -8.75
CA VAL A 65 9.51 -4.58 -9.27
C VAL A 65 8.02 -4.37 -8.96
N LEU A 66 7.18 -5.39 -9.12
CA LEU A 66 5.75 -5.32 -8.82
C LEU A 66 5.47 -5.10 -7.33
N ILE A 67 6.21 -5.78 -6.45
CA ILE A 67 6.13 -5.56 -5.01
C ILE A 67 6.61 -4.15 -4.66
N PHE A 68 7.74 -3.72 -5.22
CA PHE A 68 8.30 -2.39 -5.00
C PHE A 68 7.34 -1.29 -5.45
N ASN A 69 6.70 -1.42 -6.62
CA ASN A 69 5.71 -0.45 -7.09
C ASN A 69 4.44 -0.45 -6.24
N GLY A 70 3.97 -1.62 -5.80
CA GLY A 70 2.81 -1.70 -4.91
C GLY A 70 3.08 -1.12 -3.51
N ALA A 71 4.31 -1.22 -3.01
CA ALA A 71 4.74 -0.69 -1.73
C ALA A 71 5.14 0.81 -1.79
N SER A 72 5.77 1.24 -2.89
CA SER A 72 6.20 2.61 -3.17
C SER A 72 5.00 3.52 -3.43
N GLY A 73 4.36 3.92 -2.35
CA GLY A 73 3.13 4.70 -2.36
C GLY A 73 2.38 4.62 -1.04
N ILE A 74 2.68 3.62 -0.19
CA ILE A 74 2.10 3.50 1.16
C ILE A 74 2.41 4.76 1.98
N ASN A 75 3.62 5.32 1.87
CA ASN A 75 4.01 6.54 2.59
C ASN A 75 3.43 7.83 1.98
N LYS A 76 2.86 7.78 0.76
CA LYS A 76 2.20 8.94 0.13
C LYS A 76 0.71 9.04 0.48
N VAL A 77 0.20 8.12 1.29
CA VAL A 77 -1.19 8.15 1.79
C VAL A 77 -1.36 9.26 2.83
N GLU A 78 -0.28 9.73 3.45
CA GLU A 78 -0.31 10.90 4.33
C GLU A 78 0.04 12.16 3.57
N GLN A 79 -1.01 12.81 3.07
CA GLN A 79 -1.32 14.23 3.22
C GLN A 79 -2.37 14.53 2.17
N ILE A 80 -3.63 14.19 2.50
CA ILE A 80 -4.78 14.80 1.84
C ILE A 80 -4.72 16.27 2.23
N LYS A 81 -3.99 17.08 1.47
CA LYS A 81 -4.03 18.53 1.64
C LYS A 81 -5.46 18.95 1.36
N PRO A 82 -6.13 19.66 2.29
CA PRO A 82 -7.50 20.10 2.09
C PRO A 82 -7.56 20.91 0.79
N LYS A 83 -8.37 20.45 -0.16
CA LYS A 83 -8.42 21.04 -1.51
C LYS A 83 -9.38 22.24 -1.54
N ARG A 84 -10.21 22.38 -0.51
CA ARG A 84 -11.21 23.45 -0.34
C ARG A 84 -11.06 24.14 1.02
N ILE A 85 -11.38 25.43 1.05
CA ILE A 85 -11.38 26.25 2.27
C ILE A 85 -12.31 25.67 3.35
N SER A 86 -13.41 25.02 2.97
CA SER A 86 -14.33 24.37 3.91
C SER A 86 -13.68 23.19 4.67
N GLU A 87 -12.75 22.48 4.03
CA GLU A 87 -12.02 21.36 4.65
C GLU A 87 -10.92 21.87 5.58
N VAL A 88 -10.28 23.01 5.22
CA VAL A 88 -9.36 23.73 6.10
C VAL A 88 -10.10 24.13 7.39
N ARG A 89 -11.23 24.84 7.28
CA ARG A 89 -12.02 25.24 8.46
C ARG A 89 -12.46 24.07 9.33
N LYS A 90 -12.79 22.93 8.72
CA LYS A 90 -13.18 21.74 9.48
C LYS A 90 -12.00 21.18 10.28
N ASN A 91 -10.81 21.11 9.67
CA ASN A 91 -9.60 20.64 10.36
C ASN A 91 -9.14 21.61 11.46
N GLN A 92 -9.34 22.90 11.22
CA GLN A 92 -9.09 23.98 12.17
C GLN A 92 -10.00 23.87 13.41
N ILE A 93 -11.32 23.76 13.21
CA ILE A 93 -12.29 23.54 14.31
C ILE A 93 -12.00 22.24 15.08
N GLN A 94 -11.44 21.23 14.41
CA GLN A 94 -11.08 19.95 15.01
C GLN A 94 -9.69 19.94 15.67
N GLY A 95 -8.93 21.04 15.62
CA GLY A 95 -7.60 21.16 16.21
C GLY A 95 -6.54 20.26 15.58
N ASN A 96 -6.77 19.83 14.33
CA ASN A 96 -5.90 18.89 13.61
C ASN A 96 -5.02 19.60 12.55
N ASP A 97 -4.98 20.94 12.57
CA ASP A 97 -4.14 21.75 11.70
C ASP A 97 -2.82 22.14 12.40
N PRO A 98 -1.66 21.63 11.95
CA PRO A 98 -0.37 21.89 12.58
C PRO A 98 0.16 23.33 12.37
N ASN A 99 -0.47 24.14 11.52
CA ASN A 99 -0.07 25.53 11.25
C ASN A 99 -1.02 26.56 11.85
N GLU A 100 -2.04 26.14 12.59
CA GLU A 100 -3.06 27.06 13.08
C GLU A 100 -2.60 27.75 14.36
N VAL A 101 -2.37 29.06 14.27
CA VAL A 101 -2.33 29.94 15.44
C VAL A 101 -3.78 30.21 15.81
N PRO A 102 -4.23 29.93 17.04
CA PRO A 102 -5.64 30.07 17.40
C PRO A 102 -6.03 31.55 17.34
N GLU A 103 -6.85 31.91 16.35
CA GLU A 103 -7.44 33.24 16.25
C GLU A 103 -8.68 33.30 17.16
N PHE A 104 -8.43 33.30 18.48
CA PHE A 104 -9.43 33.76 19.44
C PHE A 104 -9.17 35.24 19.69
N VAL A 105 -9.97 36.10 19.03
CA VAL A 105 -10.22 37.49 19.41
C VAL A 105 -11.68 37.63 19.80
#